data_AF-A0AAE9LQU0-F1
#
_entry.id   AF-A0AAE9LQU0-F1
#
_cell.length_a   1.000
_cell.length_b   1.000
_cell.length_c   1.000
_cell.angle_alpha   90.00
_cell.angle_beta   90.00
_cell.angle_gamma   90.00
#
_symmetry.space_group_name_H-M   'P 1'
#
loop_
_entity.id
_entity.type
_entity.pdbx_description
1 polymer ?
#
loop_
_entity_poly.entity_id
_entity_poly.type
_entity_poly.pdbx_seq_one_letter_code
_entity_poly.pdbx_strand_id
1 'polypeptide(L)'
;MSNDKSRDALSDAPIPQRNNSAEVVNSGSPLDVVLWIIALILIIGATMVNQHLPAYWAPANNVWVCVGVILSCIIVALGLIYATHQGKGFVRLLKDARIELRRVTWPTKQETMTTSWQVLAVVVIASLVLWCFDYILGWFMKFIIG
;
A
#
# COMPACT_ATOMS: atom_id res chain seq x y z
N MET A 1 -29.88 -27.11 -41.17
CA MET A 1 -29.74 -27.16 -39.69
C MET A 1 -28.38 -27.69 -39.21
N SER A 2 -27.29 -27.61 -39.99
CA SER A 2 -25.99 -28.22 -39.62
C SER A 2 -24.96 -27.26 -39.01
N ASN A 3 -25.21 -25.94 -39.01
CA ASN A 3 -24.17 -24.95 -38.72
C ASN A 3 -24.21 -24.37 -37.31
N ASP A 4 -25.17 -24.79 -36.48
CA ASP A 4 -25.31 -24.32 -35.09
C ASP A 4 -24.36 -25.09 -34.16
N LYS A 5 -24.30 -26.42 -34.33
CA LYS A 5 -23.47 -27.33 -33.53
C LYS A 5 -21.97 -27.01 -33.53
N SER A 6 -21.44 -26.39 -34.60
CA SER A 6 -20.02 -26.00 -34.67
C SER A 6 -19.73 -24.72 -33.88
N ARG A 7 -20.73 -23.88 -33.65
CA ARG A 7 -20.60 -22.62 -32.90
C ARG A 7 -20.55 -22.91 -31.40
N ASP A 8 -21.38 -23.85 -30.96
CA ASP A 8 -21.41 -24.32 -29.57
C ASP A 8 -20.09 -25.03 -29.19
N ALA A 9 -19.57 -25.87 -30.09
CA ALA A 9 -18.31 -26.58 -29.88
C ALA A 9 -17.07 -25.67 -29.78
N LEU A 10 -17.11 -24.47 -30.38
CA LEU A 10 -16.03 -23.47 -30.27
C LEU A 10 -16.22 -22.59 -29.02
N SER A 11 -17.46 -22.43 -28.54
CA SER A 11 -17.79 -21.73 -27.30
C SER A 11 -17.39 -22.52 -26.05
N ASP A 12 -17.45 -23.86 -26.13
CA ASP A 12 -17.09 -24.78 -25.04
C ASP A 12 -15.59 -25.12 -24.98
N ALA A 13 -14.79 -24.62 -25.93
CA ALA A 13 -13.35 -24.79 -25.89
C ALA A 13 -12.77 -23.99 -24.69
N PRO A 14 -12.05 -24.63 -23.75
CA PRO A 14 -11.38 -23.93 -22.68
C PRO A 14 -10.46 -22.88 -23.28
N ILE A 15 -10.79 -21.60 -23.07
CA ILE A 15 -9.95 -20.50 -23.53
C ILE A 15 -8.58 -20.70 -22.87
N PRO A 16 -7.49 -20.84 -23.65
CA PRO A 16 -6.17 -21.03 -23.06
C PRO A 16 -5.90 -19.82 -22.17
N GLN A 17 -5.95 -20.03 -20.85
CA GLN A 17 -5.56 -19.04 -19.85
C GLN A 17 -4.07 -18.78 -19.99
N ARG A 18 -3.73 -17.98 -20.99
CA ARG A 18 -2.42 -17.41 -21.16
C ARG A 18 -2.20 -16.54 -19.93
N ASN A 19 -1.29 -17.00 -19.06
CA ASN A 19 -0.72 -16.31 -17.90
C ASN A 19 -1.70 -15.66 -16.91
N ASN A 20 -2.40 -16.46 -16.09
CA ASN A 20 -3.01 -15.94 -14.87
C ASN A 20 -1.94 -15.33 -13.96
N SER A 21 -1.84 -14.00 -13.92
CA SER A 21 -0.97 -13.27 -12.99
C SER A 21 -1.27 -13.61 -11.52
N ALA A 22 -2.48 -14.10 -11.22
CA ALA A 22 -2.90 -14.59 -9.90
C ALA A 22 -2.28 -15.96 -9.51
N GLU A 23 -1.85 -16.78 -10.47
CA GLU A 23 -1.24 -18.08 -10.21
C GLU A 23 0.27 -17.96 -9.94
N VAL A 24 0.91 -16.96 -10.57
CA VAL A 24 2.32 -16.58 -10.31
C VAL A 24 2.52 -16.09 -8.87
N VAL A 25 1.46 -15.57 -8.24
CA VAL A 25 1.43 -15.17 -6.82
C VAL A 25 1.26 -16.38 -5.89
N ASN A 26 0.59 -17.45 -6.33
CA ASN A 26 0.37 -18.67 -5.54
C ASN A 26 1.54 -19.66 -5.56
N SER A 27 2.49 -19.50 -6.48
CA SER A 27 3.71 -20.31 -6.52
C SER A 27 4.73 -19.82 -5.49
N GLY A 28 4.45 -20.03 -4.21
CA GLY A 28 5.35 -19.68 -3.10
C GLY A 28 6.55 -20.63 -3.08
N SER A 29 7.71 -20.17 -3.58
CA SER A 29 8.96 -20.88 -3.38
C SER A 29 9.37 -20.77 -1.91
N PRO A 30 9.83 -21.85 -1.24
CA PRO A 30 10.32 -21.77 0.15
C PRO A 30 11.49 -20.79 0.29
N LEU A 31 12.22 -20.53 -0.79
CA LEU A 31 13.28 -19.52 -0.84
C LEU A 31 12.74 -18.09 -0.69
N ASP A 32 11.52 -17.81 -1.14
CA ASP A 32 10.91 -16.50 -0.96
C ASP A 32 10.60 -16.25 0.52
N VAL A 33 10.10 -17.27 1.23
CA VAL A 33 9.85 -17.17 2.69
C VAL A 33 11.16 -16.91 3.44
N VAL A 34 12.26 -17.57 3.06
CA VAL A 34 13.58 -17.33 3.64
C VAL A 34 14.05 -15.89 3.37
N LEU A 35 13.88 -15.38 2.15
CA LEU A 35 14.22 -14.00 1.80
C LEU A 35 13.39 -12.97 2.57
N TRP A 36 12.10 -13.24 2.79
CA TRP A 36 11.21 -12.41 3.62
C TRP A 36 11.63 -12.40 5.10
N ILE A 37 11.99 -13.56 5.66
CA ILE A 37 12.50 -13.66 7.03
C ILE A 37 13.80 -12.88 7.18
N ILE A 38 14.74 -13.01 6.22
CA ILE A 38 15.99 -12.25 6.21
C ILE A 38 15.71 -10.74 6.15
N ALA A 39 14.79 -10.30 5.29
CA ALA A 39 14.42 -8.89 5.19
C ALA A 39 13.82 -8.36 6.51
N LEU A 40 12.96 -9.13 7.17
CA LEU A 40 12.35 -8.77 8.46
C LEU A 40 13.41 -8.67 9.56
N ILE A 41 14.34 -9.62 9.63
CA ILE A 41 15.47 -9.59 10.58
C ILE A 41 16.34 -8.36 10.33
N LEU A 42 16.59 -8.00 9.07
CA LEU A 42 17.42 -6.87 8.70
C LEU A 42 16.75 -5.53 9.06
N ILE A 43 15.42 -5.41 8.89
CA ILE A 43 14.64 -4.24 9.29
C ILE A 43 14.62 -4.08 10.82
N ILE A 44 14.36 -5.17 11.55
CA ILE A 44 14.39 -5.15 13.02
C ILE A 44 15.79 -4.80 13.51
N GLY A 45 16.81 -5.41 12.91
CA GLY A 45 18.22 -5.08 13.16
C GLY A 45 18.51 -3.60 12.95
N ALA A 46 18.00 -3.00 11.86
CA ALA A 46 18.15 -1.57 11.57
C ALA A 46 17.53 -0.66 12.65
N THR A 47 16.41 -1.05 13.27
CA THR A 47 15.84 -0.27 14.39
C THR A 47 16.69 -0.35 15.66
N MET A 48 17.35 -1.50 15.88
CA MET A 48 18.23 -1.73 17.02
C MET A 48 19.58 -1.02 16.87
N VAL A 49 19.93 -0.59 15.65
CA VAL A 49 21.20 0.10 15.35
C VAL A 49 21.36 1.33 16.24
N ASN A 50 20.33 2.19 16.30
CA ASN A 50 20.42 3.44 17.05
C ASN A 50 20.62 3.25 18.56
N GLN A 51 20.10 2.17 19.13
CA GLN A 51 20.18 1.90 20.56
C GLN A 51 21.45 1.14 20.95
N HIS A 52 21.95 0.25 20.09
CA HIS A 52 23.03 -0.68 20.45
C HIS A 52 24.38 -0.33 19.80
N LEU A 53 24.42 0.31 18.62
CA LEU A 53 25.71 0.64 17.96
C LEU A 53 26.61 1.59 18.75
N PRO A 54 26.11 2.62 19.48
CA PRO A 54 26.98 3.51 20.26
C PRO A 54 27.78 2.79 21.36
N ALA A 55 27.31 1.62 21.81
CA ALA A 55 27.96 0.83 22.85
C ALA A 55 29.07 -0.09 22.32
N TYR A 56 29.02 -0.50 21.04
CA TYR A 56 30.00 -1.41 20.44
C TYR A 56 31.02 -0.70 19.53
N TRP A 57 30.69 0.48 18.98
CA TRP A 57 31.57 1.19 18.05
C TRP A 57 31.57 2.71 18.28
N ALA A 58 32.66 3.25 18.83
CA ALA A 58 32.80 4.67 19.16
C ALA A 58 32.54 5.67 18.00
N PRO A 59 32.85 5.37 16.72
CA PRO A 59 32.48 6.22 15.59
C PRO A 59 30.97 6.31 15.32
N ALA A 60 30.17 5.38 15.86
CA ALA A 60 28.71 5.34 15.67
C ALA A 60 27.93 6.37 16.51
N ASN A 61 28.61 7.11 17.40
CA ASN A 61 28.00 8.25 18.10
C ASN A 61 27.64 9.40 17.15
N ASN A 62 28.18 9.39 15.93
CA ASN A 62 27.89 10.39 14.92
C ASN A 62 26.60 10.00 14.16
N VAL A 63 25.56 10.83 14.25
CA VAL A 63 24.22 10.59 13.68
C VAL A 63 24.27 10.23 12.20
N TRP A 64 25.19 10.83 11.44
CA TRP A 64 25.38 10.57 10.01
C TRP A 64 25.81 9.13 9.68
N VAL A 65 26.64 8.51 10.54
CA VAL A 65 27.09 7.11 10.35
C VAL A 65 25.94 6.15 10.64
N CYS A 66 25.16 6.41 11.70
CA CYS A 66 23.99 5.61 12.04
C CYS A 66 22.93 5.65 10.92
N VAL A 67 22.65 6.84 10.38
CA VAL A 67 21.74 7.01 9.24
C VAL A 67 22.28 6.28 8.00
N GLY A 68 23.59 6.35 7.73
CA GLY A 68 24.22 5.66 6.62
C GLY A 68 24.10 4.13 6.70
N VAL A 69 24.32 3.55 7.89
CA VAL A 69 24.16 2.10 8.11
C VAL A 69 22.70 1.68 7.91
N ILE A 70 21.75 2.41 8.50
CA ILE A 70 20.32 2.14 8.33
C ILE A 70 19.92 2.21 6.85
N LEU A 71 20.38 3.24 6.13
CA LEU A 71 20.09 3.40 4.72
C LEU A 71 20.68 2.25 3.89
N SER A 72 21.91 1.82 4.17
CA SER A 72 22.53 0.67 3.50
C SER A 72 21.75 -0.62 3.73
N CYS A 73 21.29 -0.84 4.96
CA CYS A 73 20.46 -1.97 5.35
C CYS A 73 19.13 -1.98 4.58
N ILE A 74 18.47 -0.83 4.48
CA ILE A 74 17.22 -0.67 3.73
C ILE A 74 17.44 -0.97 2.24
N ILE A 75 18.52 -0.44 1.65
CA ILE A 75 18.83 -0.67 0.23
C ILE A 75 19.06 -2.16 -0.04
N VAL A 76 19.82 -2.85 0.82
CA VAL A 76 20.07 -4.29 0.70
C VAL A 76 18.77 -5.09 0.86
N ALA A 77 17.93 -4.75 1.84
CA ALA A 77 16.64 -5.40 2.04
C ALA A 77 15.71 -5.22 0.82
N LEU A 78 15.63 -4.01 0.27
CA LEU A 78 14.87 -3.73 -0.94
C LEU A 78 15.41 -4.49 -2.16
N GLY A 79 16.73 -4.62 -2.28
CA GLY A 79 17.38 -5.42 -3.32
C GLY A 79 17.04 -6.91 -3.23
N LEU A 80 17.04 -7.47 -2.02
CA LEU A 80 16.66 -8.87 -1.75
C LEU A 80 15.18 -9.12 -2.05
N ILE A 81 14.30 -8.20 -1.66
CA ILE A 81 12.86 -8.27 -1.96
C ILE A 81 12.61 -8.17 -3.47
N TYR A 82 13.35 -7.30 -4.19
CA TYR A 82 13.24 -7.22 -5.65
C TYR A 82 13.71 -8.50 -6.36
N ALA A 83 14.72 -9.18 -5.82
CA ALA A 83 15.22 -10.44 -6.37
C ALA A 83 14.24 -11.61 -6.22
N THR A 84 13.29 -11.51 -5.27
CA THR A 84 12.27 -12.53 -4.95
C THR A 84 11.27 -12.71 -6.10
N HIS A 85 10.73 -13.92 -6.29
CA HIS A 85 9.79 -14.22 -7.39
C HIS A 85 8.54 -13.33 -7.35
N GLN A 86 8.02 -13.09 -6.14
CA GLN A 86 6.93 -12.15 -5.88
C GLN A 86 7.26 -10.71 -6.27
N GLY A 87 8.51 -10.26 -6.08
CA GLY A 87 8.96 -8.91 -6.42
C GLY A 87 8.92 -8.64 -7.93
N LYS A 88 9.38 -9.59 -8.73
CA LYS A 88 9.32 -9.50 -10.21
C LYS A 88 7.87 -9.55 -10.73
N GLY A 89 7.01 -10.36 -10.11
CA GLY A 89 5.58 -10.41 -10.39
C GLY A 89 4.89 -9.07 -10.11
N PHE A 90 5.18 -8.46 -8.96
CA PHE A 90 4.66 -7.15 -8.58
C PHE A 90 5.06 -6.03 -9.55
N VAL A 91 6.32 -6.03 -10.01
CA VAL A 91 6.81 -5.05 -11.01
C VAL A 91 6.08 -5.20 -12.35
N ARG A 92 5.74 -6.43 -12.74
CA ARG A 92 4.95 -6.70 -13.95
C ARG A 92 3.50 -6.21 -13.77
N LEU A 93 2.88 -6.49 -12.63
CA LEU A 93 1.55 -5.98 -12.29
C LEU A 93 1.50 -4.45 -12.26
N LEU A 94 2.55 -3.79 -11.74
CA LEU A 94 2.66 -2.33 -11.77
C LEU A 94 2.72 -1.78 -13.20
N LYS A 95 3.46 -2.44 -14.10
CA LYS A 95 3.50 -2.05 -15.53
C LYS A 95 2.14 -2.20 -16.19
N ASP A 96 1.46 -3.32 -15.94
CA ASP A 96 0.12 -3.59 -16.48
C ASP A 96 -0.91 -2.59 -15.91
N ALA A 97 -0.84 -2.31 -14.60
CA ALA A 97 -1.68 -1.31 -13.93
C ALA A 97 -1.46 0.11 -14.49
N ARG A 98 -0.23 0.48 -14.85
CA ARG A 98 0.07 1.78 -15.49
C ARG A 98 -0.53 1.90 -16.89
N ILE A 99 -0.61 0.80 -17.63
CA ILE A 99 -1.23 0.75 -18.96
C ILE A 99 -2.74 0.91 -18.81
N GLU A 100 -3.34 0.23 -17.83
CA GLU A 100 -4.78 0.31 -17.55
C GLU A 100 -5.18 1.68 -16.97
N LEU A 101 -4.33 2.29 -16.14
CA LEU A 101 -4.56 3.64 -15.59
C LEU A 101 -4.71 4.70 -16.70
N ARG A 102 -4.04 4.51 -17.85
CA ARG A 102 -4.17 5.44 -19.00
C ARG A 102 -5.51 5.31 -19.72
N ARG A 103 -6.21 4.19 -19.52
CA ARG A 103 -7.57 3.96 -20.05
C ARG A 103 -8.65 4.53 -19.14
N VAL A 104 -8.29 4.89 -17.91
CA VAL A 104 -9.18 5.63 -17.01
C VAL A 104 -9.28 7.06 -17.53
N THR A 105 -10.32 7.31 -18.31
CA THR A 105 -10.78 8.65 -18.64
C THR A 105 -11.30 9.29 -17.34
N TRP A 106 -10.40 9.97 -16.62
CA TRP A 106 -10.78 10.67 -15.41
C TRP A 106 -11.89 11.69 -15.73
N PRO A 107 -12.96 11.72 -14.92
CA PRO A 107 -14.03 12.70 -15.09
C PRO A 107 -13.46 14.11 -15.08
N THR A 108 -14.04 14.96 -15.91
CA THR A 108 -13.70 16.40 -16.00
C THR A 108 -13.73 17.05 -14.61
N LYS A 109 -12.78 17.96 -14.35
CA LYS A 109 -12.60 18.64 -13.05
C LYS A 109 -13.87 19.35 -12.57
N GLN A 110 -14.74 19.73 -13.50
CA GLN A 110 -15.94 20.52 -13.22
C GLN A 110 -17.00 19.71 -12.45
N GLU A 111 -17.15 18.42 -12.75
CA GLU A 111 -18.07 17.52 -12.03
C GLU A 111 -17.52 17.17 -10.63
N THR A 112 -16.20 16.95 -10.53
CA THR A 112 -15.53 16.62 -9.26
C THR A 112 -15.58 17.76 -8.25
N MET A 113 -15.49 19.02 -8.71
CA MET A 113 -15.60 20.18 -7.82
C MET A 113 -17.01 20.37 -7.26
N THR A 114 -18.05 20.07 -8.06
CA THR A 114 -19.45 20.18 -7.61
C THR A 114 -19.72 19.28 -6.40
N THR A 115 -19.31 18.01 -6.47
CA THR A 115 -19.49 17.07 -5.35
C THR A 115 -18.59 17.41 -4.16
N SER A 116 -17.37 17.91 -4.40
CA SER A 116 -16.45 18.30 -3.32
C SER A 116 -16.97 19.48 -2.50
N TRP A 117 -17.57 20.49 -3.16
CA TRP A 117 -18.16 21.64 -2.47
C TRP A 117 -19.40 21.26 -1.66
N GLN A 118 -20.23 20.35 -2.17
CA GLN A 118 -21.38 19.81 -1.43
C GLN A 118 -20.93 19.12 -0.15
N VAL A 119 -19.92 18.24 -0.21
CA VAL A 119 -19.39 17.57 0.98
C VAL A 119 -18.79 18.58 1.96
N LEU A 120 -18.02 19.56 1.47
CA LEU A 120 -17.45 20.62 2.30
C LEU A 120 -18.54 21.40 3.06
N ALA A 121 -19.63 21.75 2.39
CA ALA A 121 -20.76 22.44 3.03
C ALA A 121 -21.36 21.62 4.17
N VAL A 122 -21.58 20.31 3.95
CA VAL A 122 -22.11 19.41 5.00
C VAL A 122 -21.14 19.29 6.17
N VAL A 123 -19.84 19.17 5.93
CA VAL A 123 -18.81 19.10 6.99
C VAL A 123 -18.76 20.38 7.83
N VAL A 124 -18.88 21.56 7.20
CA VAL A 124 -18.93 22.84 7.91
C VAL A 124 -20.17 22.96 8.78
N ILE A 125 -21.33 22.51 8.29
CA ILE A 125 -22.57 22.51 9.08
C ILE A 125 -22.43 21.54 10.27
N ALA A 126 -21.94 20.33 10.03
CA ALA A 126 -21.75 19.32 11.06
C ALA A 126 -20.77 19.77 12.14
N SER A 127 -19.64 20.39 11.76
CA SER A 127 -18.65 20.89 12.72
C SER A 127 -19.20 22.03 13.57
N LEU A 128 -20.00 22.93 12.99
CA LEU A 128 -20.63 24.02 13.72
C LEU A 128 -21.69 23.53 14.71
N VAL A 129 -22.47 22.50 14.33
CA VAL A 129 -23.46 21.86 15.22
C VAL A 129 -22.78 21.15 16.38
N LEU A 130 -21.75 20.34 16.11
CA LEU A 130 -21.00 19.64 17.15
C LEU A 130 -20.35 20.65 18.11
N TRP A 131 -19.69 21.68 17.56
CA TRP A 131 -19.11 22.76 18.36
C TRP A 131 -20.14 23.41 19.27
N CYS A 132 -21.34 23.74 18.78
CA CYS A 132 -22.42 24.27 19.61
C CYS A 132 -22.82 23.31 20.74
N PHE A 133 -22.92 22.01 20.43
CA PHE A 133 -23.25 20.98 21.41
C PHE A 133 -22.17 20.85 22.49
N ASP A 134 -20.89 20.87 22.10
CA ASP A 134 -19.75 20.87 23.03
C ASP A 134 -19.79 22.08 23.98
N TYR A 135 -20.16 23.26 23.47
CA TYR A 135 -20.34 24.46 24.30
C TYR A 135 -21.50 24.33 25.29
N ILE A 136 -22.64 23.77 24.85
CA ILE A 136 -23.82 23.56 25.70
C ILE A 136 -23.51 22.54 26.81
N LEU A 137 -22.86 21.43 26.47
CA LEU A 137 -22.44 20.42 27.45
C LEU A 137 -21.44 20.99 28.45
N GLY A 138 -20.47 21.78 27.99
CA GLY A 138 -19.50 22.45 28.85
C GLY A 138 -20.16 23.46 29.80
N TRP A 139 -21.15 24.23 29.31
CA TRP A 139 -21.94 25.13 30.15
C TRP A 139 -22.80 24.37 31.16
N PHE A 140 -23.46 23.29 30.74
CA PHE A 140 -24.26 22.44 31.61
C PHE A 140 -23.43 21.78 32.71
N MET A 141 -22.24 21.27 32.37
CA MET A 141 -21.33 20.72 33.38
C MET A 141 -20.81 21.76 34.35
N LYS A 142 -20.56 23.00 33.91
CA LYS A 142 -20.23 24.11 34.84
C LYS A 142 -21.38 24.43 35.80
N PHE A 143 -22.63 24.26 35.39
CA PHE A 143 -23.80 24.44 36.26
C PHE A 143 -23.98 23.28 37.25
N ILE A 144 -23.44 22.09 36.94
CA ILE A 144 -23.55 20.89 37.80
C ILE A 144 -22.40 20.76 38.80
N ILE A 145 -21.19 21.16 38.41
CA ILE A 145 -19.97 21.11 39.24
C ILE A 145 -19.74 22.42 39.99
N GLY A 146 -20.37 23.51 39.52
CA GLY A 146 -20.45 24.79 40.22
C GLY A 146 -21.57 24.81 41.23
#